data_AF-D8EWR3-F1
#
_entry.id   AF-D8EWR3-F1
#
_cell.length_a   1.000
_cell.length_b   1.000
_cell.length_c   1.000
_cell.angle_alpha   90.00
_cell.angle_beta   90.00
_cell.angle_gamma   90.00
#
_symmetry.space_group_name_H-M   'P 1'
#
loop_
_entity.id
_entity.type
_entity.pdbx_description
1 polymer ?
#
loop_
_entity_poly.entity_id
_entity_poly.type
_entity_poly.pdbx_seq_one_letter_code
_entity_poly.pdbx_strand_id
1 'polypeptide(L)'
;MATFRRIFPSSLLPIWLENRIFPIFSGGEVRVNLFSLDGPWQRLENLDLQENAELLKMNLTCKGLKAFKNERAMIVDRVSGELEIRKGEIHVSGVRGRFGASHIKSGSLFLKDLYVDDPSIRVTASGSFRVGDLLAQTHLKLVPADVGSDFRQLAGAAGRLDADLTVVYEPGWHFPKIENGMITFMDCALNDPDIPFPIQIKEGALTIDTENGKNFVAEGEWGKTRLNISGNLGDNWQTGKAHLVAMADMDQLLGYFYPDLHGSTIFQNKIPCQISISKSDAWNFHGAFDLKQAYLETESVRVNPFASEGSVLFSGSILPRKRFTLNNLQCNLGKSSFTLSGAYDLVGKDAFNFNVSSKKLRLEDLGIRYKKVDFTAGGDLNGKISVTASRKNPAQTKVVGYMKGKNLSFATEAFPYPIKDCYFHLKFAGNDVLIDTLALKLGKSPFQLTGEFKGWEGMRGDITVHSELLDLNDLIPPEMAEKFKEGDFESV
;
A
#
# COMPACT_ATOMS: atom_id res chain seq x y z
N MET A 1 8.52 36.25 32.36
CA MET A 1 7.15 35.98 32.84
C MET A 1 6.74 36.85 34.03
N ALA A 2 7.51 36.97 35.11
CA ALA A 2 7.18 37.90 36.21
C ALA A 2 7.02 39.37 35.75
N THR A 3 7.87 39.83 34.82
CA THR A 3 7.77 41.17 34.22
C THR A 3 6.57 41.31 33.27
N PHE A 4 6.23 40.27 32.50
CA PHE A 4 5.06 40.25 31.63
C PHE A 4 3.76 40.28 32.43
N ARG A 5 3.63 39.44 33.47
CA ARG A 5 2.49 39.48 34.41
C ARG A 5 2.38 40.79 35.19
N ARG A 6 3.47 41.53 35.40
CA ARG A 6 3.45 42.87 36.02
C ARG A 6 3.03 43.99 35.08
N ILE A 7 3.14 43.79 33.76
CA ILE A 7 2.89 44.81 32.74
C ILE A 7 1.56 44.55 32.00
N PHE A 8 1.17 43.29 31.90
CA PHE A 8 -0.07 42.87 31.25
C PHE A 8 -1.26 43.09 32.21
N PRO A 9 -2.32 43.81 31.80
CA PRO A 9 -3.44 44.11 32.68
C PRO A 9 -4.38 42.91 32.76
N SER A 10 -3.95 41.85 33.47
CA SER A 10 -4.70 40.61 33.61
C SER A 10 -6.07 40.80 34.25
N SER A 11 -6.27 41.86 35.05
CA SER A 11 -7.57 42.25 35.59
C SER A 11 -8.54 42.86 34.57
N LEU A 12 -8.07 43.19 33.36
CA LEU A 12 -8.86 43.88 32.31
C LEU A 12 -9.12 42.98 31.09
N LEU A 13 -8.75 41.70 31.14
CA LEU A 13 -8.88 40.74 30.05
C LEU A 13 -9.45 39.41 30.56
N PRO A 14 -10.09 38.59 29.69
CA PRO A 14 -10.68 37.32 30.13
C PRO A 14 -9.68 36.40 30.81
N ILE A 15 -10.07 35.88 31.98
CA ILE A 15 -9.24 35.06 32.89
C ILE A 15 -8.64 33.83 32.20
N TRP A 16 -9.30 33.31 31.16
CA TRP A 16 -8.83 32.13 30.43
C TRP A 16 -7.48 32.35 29.74
N LEU A 17 -7.14 33.57 29.30
CA LEU A 17 -5.85 33.90 28.69
C LEU A 17 -4.71 33.69 29.69
N GLU A 18 -4.91 34.14 30.93
CA GLU A 18 -3.94 33.98 32.00
C GLU A 18 -3.79 32.52 32.44
N ASN A 19 -4.89 31.79 32.48
CA ASN A 19 -4.89 30.41 32.97
C ASN A 19 -4.44 29.39 31.92
N ARG A 20 -4.67 29.65 30.63
CA ARG A 20 -4.42 28.68 29.55
C ARG A 20 -3.26 29.06 28.64
N ILE A 21 -3.09 30.35 28.31
CA ILE A 21 -2.13 30.79 27.29
C ILE A 21 -0.80 31.23 27.90
N PHE A 22 -0.80 32.09 28.92
CA PHE A 22 0.45 32.58 29.50
C PHE A 22 1.35 31.50 30.13
N PRO A 23 0.82 30.45 30.78
CA PRO A 23 1.67 29.42 31.37
C PRO A 23 2.46 28.62 30.33
N ILE A 24 2.05 28.67 29.05
CA ILE A 24 2.78 28.04 27.94
C ILE A 24 4.15 28.69 27.76
N PHE A 25 4.26 30.01 27.95
CA PHE A 25 5.45 30.77 27.63
C PHE A 25 6.32 31.09 28.85
N SER A 26 7.64 31.08 28.67
CA SER A 26 8.63 31.40 29.70
C SER A 26 9.88 32.05 29.10
N GLY A 27 10.66 32.76 29.92
CA GLY A 27 11.86 33.48 29.49
C GLY A 27 11.55 34.65 28.53
N GLY A 28 12.57 35.05 27.77
CA GLY A 28 12.54 36.07 26.71
C GLY A 28 12.20 37.49 27.15
N GLU A 29 12.07 38.36 26.16
CA GLU A 29 11.75 39.77 26.29
C GLU A 29 10.37 40.05 25.69
N VAL A 30 9.58 40.86 26.40
CA VAL A 30 8.32 41.38 25.88
C VAL A 30 8.34 42.88 26.01
N ARG A 31 8.06 43.56 24.90
CA ARG A 31 7.98 45.02 24.80
C ARG A 31 6.54 45.41 24.50
N VAL A 32 5.96 46.28 25.32
CA VAL A 32 4.70 46.95 25.01
C VAL A 32 5.01 48.08 24.03
N ASN A 33 4.50 47.99 22.81
CA ASN A 33 4.63 49.05 21.81
C ASN A 33 3.51 50.08 21.96
N LEU A 34 2.30 49.61 22.25
CA LEU A 34 1.11 50.42 22.48
C LEU A 34 0.27 49.78 23.57
N PHE A 35 -0.20 50.61 24.50
CA PHE A 35 -1.26 50.26 25.42
C PHE A 35 -2.15 51.49 25.59
N SER A 36 -3.43 51.36 25.28
CA SER A 36 -4.40 52.45 25.34
C SER A 36 -5.71 51.94 25.90
N LEU A 37 -6.25 52.70 26.86
CA LEU A 37 -7.59 52.58 27.39
C LEU A 37 -8.31 53.90 27.09
N ASP A 38 -9.32 53.85 26.22
CA ASP A 38 -9.97 55.05 25.70
C ASP A 38 -11.49 54.95 25.90
N GLY A 39 -11.99 55.53 27.00
CA GLY A 39 -13.40 55.47 27.36
C GLY A 39 -13.72 56.05 28.76
N PRO A 40 -15.01 56.25 29.07
CA PRO A 40 -15.44 56.68 30.40
C PRO A 40 -15.18 55.58 31.45
N TRP A 41 -14.83 55.98 32.67
CA TRP A 41 -14.45 55.09 33.77
C TRP A 41 -15.44 53.93 34.01
N GLN A 42 -16.75 54.21 33.99
CA GLN A 42 -17.82 53.22 34.17
C GLN A 42 -17.75 52.05 33.16
N ARG A 43 -17.29 52.31 31.93
CA ARG A 43 -17.10 51.28 30.91
C ARG A 43 -15.74 50.60 31.02
N LEU A 44 -14.72 51.33 31.49
CA LEU A 44 -13.40 50.75 31.78
C LEU A 44 -13.42 49.77 32.95
N GLU A 45 -14.35 49.93 33.91
CA GLU A 45 -14.59 48.97 34.99
C GLU A 45 -15.15 47.62 34.50
N ASN A 46 -15.72 47.58 33.28
CA ASN A 46 -16.37 46.41 32.69
C ASN A 46 -15.74 46.03 31.33
N LEU A 47 -14.40 46.10 31.22
CA LEU A 47 -13.66 45.77 29.97
C LEU A 47 -13.75 44.30 29.54
N ASP A 48 -14.26 43.44 30.42
CA ASP A 48 -14.59 42.04 30.19
C ASP A 48 -15.90 41.83 29.42
N LEU A 49 -16.71 42.90 29.23
CA LEU A 49 -17.90 42.86 28.39
C LEU A 49 -17.57 43.14 26.92
N GLN A 50 -18.17 42.36 26.01
CA GLN A 50 -18.00 42.50 24.56
C GLN A 50 -18.33 43.91 24.04
N GLU A 51 -19.32 44.58 24.64
CA GLU A 51 -19.72 45.95 24.28
C GLU A 51 -18.64 47.01 24.59
N ASN A 52 -17.60 46.67 25.34
CA ASN A 52 -16.48 47.55 25.71
C ASN A 52 -15.16 47.18 25.00
N ALA A 53 -15.24 46.27 24.01
CA ALA A 53 -14.09 45.74 23.28
C ALA A 53 -13.25 46.79 22.53
N GLU A 54 -13.84 47.92 22.15
CA GLU A 54 -13.18 49.01 21.43
C GLU A 54 -12.30 49.90 22.33
N LEU A 55 -12.53 49.86 23.64
CA LEU A 55 -11.86 50.71 24.61
C LEU A 55 -10.41 50.25 24.86
N LEU A 56 -10.10 48.98 24.62
CA LEU A 56 -8.76 48.40 24.76
C LEU A 56 -8.04 48.32 23.41
N LYS A 57 -6.85 48.91 23.35
CA LYS A 57 -5.88 48.67 22.28
C LYS A 57 -4.54 48.29 22.89
N MET A 58 -3.97 47.18 22.44
CA MET A 58 -2.68 46.70 22.91
C MET A 58 -1.87 46.16 21.75
N ASN A 59 -0.58 46.52 21.69
CA ASN A 59 0.37 45.95 20.76
C ASN A 59 1.65 45.58 21.50
N LEU A 60 2.05 44.31 21.39
CA LEU A 60 3.22 43.74 22.06
C LEU A 60 4.16 43.13 21.03
N THR A 61 5.47 43.33 21.22
CA THR A 61 6.50 42.55 20.52
C THR A 61 7.13 41.57 21.51
N CYS A 62 7.17 40.30 21.11
CA CYS A 62 7.79 39.22 21.87
C CYS A 62 9.07 38.76 21.16
N LYS A 63 10.17 38.59 21.91
CA LYS A 63 11.44 38.08 21.38
C LYS A 63 12.08 37.07 22.31
N GLY A 64 12.55 35.95 21.75
CA GLY A 64 13.34 34.97 22.48
C GLY A 64 12.58 34.22 23.58
N LEU A 65 11.26 34.11 23.46
CA LEU A 65 10.44 33.33 24.38
C LEU A 65 10.72 31.82 24.21
N LYS A 66 10.40 31.03 25.23
CA LYS A 66 10.33 29.57 25.18
C LYS A 66 8.90 29.11 25.44
N ALA A 67 8.36 28.20 24.65
CA ALA A 67 7.03 27.63 24.83
C ALA A 67 7.09 26.15 25.26
N PHE A 68 6.05 25.70 25.96
CA PHE A 68 5.81 24.29 26.33
C PHE A 68 6.85 23.63 27.24
N LYS A 69 7.59 24.44 28.04
CA LYS A 69 8.67 23.95 28.91
C LYS A 69 8.27 22.83 29.88
N ASN A 70 7.02 22.82 30.33
CA ASN A 70 6.51 21.92 31.36
C ASN A 70 5.62 20.81 30.79
N GLU A 71 5.64 20.61 29.47
CA GLU A 71 4.84 19.59 28.80
C GLU A 71 5.68 18.37 28.40
N ARG A 72 5.01 17.26 28.11
CA ARG A 72 5.65 16.01 27.64
C ARG A 72 5.98 16.09 26.14
N ALA A 73 6.55 17.21 25.69
CA ALA A 73 6.83 17.50 24.30
C ALA A 73 8.13 18.30 24.16
N MET A 74 8.57 18.55 22.93
CA MET A 74 9.77 19.34 22.69
C MET A 74 9.52 20.82 22.99
N ILE A 75 10.44 21.43 23.75
CA ILE A 75 10.41 22.87 24.01
C ILE A 75 10.59 23.61 22.67
N VAL A 76 9.69 24.55 22.40
CA VAL A 76 9.86 25.48 21.27
C VAL A 76 10.63 26.70 21.77
N ASP A 77 11.84 26.90 21.26
CA ASP A 77 12.71 28.01 21.61
C ASP A 77 12.68 29.14 20.58
N ARG A 78 13.31 30.26 20.94
CA ARG A 78 13.45 31.46 20.10
C ARG A 78 12.12 31.94 19.55
N VAL A 79 11.06 31.78 20.34
CA VAL A 79 9.72 32.20 19.94
C VAL A 79 9.68 33.71 19.88
N SER A 80 9.28 34.25 18.73
CA SER A 80 9.12 35.67 18.49
C SER A 80 7.87 35.95 17.68
N GLY A 81 7.30 37.13 17.82
CA GLY A 81 6.14 37.57 17.06
C GLY A 81 5.58 38.89 17.59
N GLU A 82 4.54 39.37 16.94
CA GLU A 82 3.79 40.55 17.34
C GLU A 82 2.36 40.14 17.69
N LEU A 83 1.84 40.68 18.79
CA LEU A 83 0.46 40.49 19.26
C LEU A 83 -0.22 41.85 19.26
N GLU A 84 -1.36 41.94 18.59
CA GLU A 84 -2.27 43.08 18.64
C GLU A 84 -3.62 42.61 19.20
N ILE A 85 -4.16 43.39 20.15
CA ILE A 85 -5.55 43.30 20.58
C ILE A 85 -6.23 44.62 20.23
N ARG A 86 -7.31 44.56 19.47
CA ARG A 86 -8.05 45.74 19.02
C ARG A 86 -9.49 45.37 18.72
N LYS A 87 -10.46 46.12 19.27
CA LYS A 87 -11.90 45.87 19.04
C LYS A 87 -12.31 44.43 19.37
N GLY A 88 -11.72 43.84 20.42
CA GLY A 88 -12.02 42.47 20.85
C GLY A 88 -11.42 41.37 19.97
N GLU A 89 -10.70 41.70 18.90
CA GLU A 89 -9.98 40.75 18.08
C GLU A 89 -8.54 40.56 18.59
N ILE A 90 -8.00 39.35 18.44
CA ILE A 90 -6.56 39.08 18.62
C ILE A 90 -5.93 38.78 17.27
N HIS A 91 -4.87 39.51 16.95
CA HIS A 91 -4.02 39.29 15.80
C HIS A 91 -2.60 38.97 16.28
N VAL A 92 -2.10 37.80 15.92
CA VAL A 92 -0.69 37.42 16.11
C VAL A 92 -0.06 37.31 14.74
N SER A 93 1.09 37.93 14.53
CA SER A 93 1.81 37.88 13.26
C SER A 93 3.31 37.70 13.44
N GLY A 94 3.98 37.30 12.37
CA GLY A 94 5.43 37.13 12.34
C GLY A 94 5.95 36.07 13.30
N VAL A 95 5.13 35.05 13.62
CA VAL A 95 5.51 34.01 14.56
C VAL A 95 6.67 33.20 13.99
N ARG A 96 7.76 33.11 14.76
CA ARG A 96 8.90 32.26 14.47
C ARG A 96 9.23 31.44 15.70
N GLY A 97 9.85 30.28 15.50
CA GLY A 97 10.28 29.42 16.59
C GLY A 97 11.03 28.20 16.07
N ARG A 98 11.70 27.48 16.96
CA ARG A 98 12.45 26.27 16.63
C ARG A 98 12.23 25.20 17.69
N PHE A 99 12.17 23.95 17.29
CA PHE A 99 12.17 22.79 18.20
C PHE A 99 12.92 21.65 17.53
N GLY A 100 13.88 21.06 18.24
CA GLY A 100 14.79 20.07 17.64
C GLY A 100 15.53 20.61 16.41
N ALA A 101 15.36 19.91 15.28
CA ALA A 101 15.87 20.31 13.97
C ALA A 101 14.80 21.00 13.10
N SER A 102 13.59 21.21 13.63
CA SER A 102 12.46 21.85 12.97
C SER A 102 12.38 23.34 13.25
N HIS A 103 11.86 24.13 12.30
CA HIS A 103 11.68 25.57 12.44
C HIS A 103 10.40 26.09 11.80
N ILE A 104 9.75 27.01 12.51
CA ILE A 104 8.61 27.80 12.02
C ILE A 104 9.20 29.07 11.40
N LYS A 105 9.03 29.23 10.09
CA LYS A 105 9.53 30.37 9.31
C LYS A 105 8.63 31.60 9.46
N SER A 106 7.32 31.37 9.43
CA SER A 106 6.30 32.39 9.64
C SER A 106 5.03 31.73 10.17
N GLY A 107 4.31 32.43 11.03
CA GLY A 107 2.98 32.02 11.45
C GLY A 107 2.14 33.22 11.84
N SER A 108 0.83 33.04 11.80
CA SER A 108 -0.13 34.02 12.29
C SER A 108 -1.30 33.31 12.97
N LEU A 109 -1.97 34.05 13.85
CA LEU A 109 -3.22 33.65 14.46
C LEU A 109 -4.16 34.85 14.42
N PHE A 110 -5.39 34.61 14.00
CA PHE A 110 -6.49 35.55 14.10
C PHE A 110 -7.58 34.89 14.93
N LEU A 111 -8.03 35.59 15.97
CA LEU A 111 -9.17 35.20 16.80
C LEU A 111 -10.18 36.34 16.74
N LYS A 112 -11.38 36.02 16.25
CA LYS A 112 -12.38 37.03 15.88
C LYS A 112 -13.02 37.74 17.07
N ASP A 113 -13.24 37.04 18.17
CA ASP A 113 -13.87 37.63 19.35
C ASP A 113 -13.33 37.00 20.64
N LEU A 114 -12.66 37.81 21.45
CA LEU A 114 -12.03 37.41 22.71
C LEU A 114 -13.03 37.13 23.84
N TYR A 115 -14.28 37.62 23.70
CA TYR A 115 -15.29 37.64 24.75
C TYR A 115 -16.31 36.51 24.66
N VAL A 116 -16.17 35.62 23.67
CA VAL A 116 -17.01 34.44 23.51
C VAL A 116 -16.26 33.17 23.92
N ASP A 117 -16.99 32.19 24.47
CA ASP A 117 -16.42 30.91 24.88
C ASP A 117 -15.98 30.05 23.68
N ASP A 118 -16.62 30.25 22.52
CA ASP A 118 -16.41 29.48 21.29
C ASP A 118 -16.12 30.41 20.10
N PRO A 119 -14.88 30.95 19.98
CA PRO A 119 -14.55 31.92 18.94
C PRO A 119 -14.14 31.28 17.61
N SER A 120 -14.37 32.01 16.51
CA SER A 120 -13.73 31.68 15.22
C SER A 120 -12.23 31.95 15.31
N ILE A 121 -11.43 30.98 14.86
CA ILE A 121 -9.96 31.01 14.91
C ILE A 121 -9.41 30.66 13.53
N ARG A 122 -8.44 31.45 13.06
CA ARG A 122 -7.67 31.18 11.85
C ARG A 122 -6.19 31.19 12.17
N VAL A 123 -5.48 30.12 11.83
CA VAL A 123 -4.04 29.98 12.05
C VAL A 123 -3.37 29.74 10.70
N THR A 124 -2.29 30.48 10.42
CA THR A 124 -1.40 30.16 9.31
C THR A 124 -0.03 29.78 9.85
N ALA A 125 0.62 28.80 9.22
CA ALA A 125 1.96 28.38 9.59
C ALA A 125 2.72 27.89 8.36
N SER A 126 3.92 28.43 8.18
CA SER A 126 4.90 27.92 7.21
C SER A 126 6.23 27.61 7.89
N GLY A 127 6.89 26.54 7.45
CA GLY A 127 8.13 26.10 8.05
C GLY A 127 8.68 24.81 7.45
N SER A 128 9.76 24.35 8.06
CA SER A 128 10.42 23.09 7.73
C SER A 128 10.54 22.25 8.98
N PHE A 129 10.18 20.99 8.86
CA PHE A 129 9.95 20.10 9.99
C PHE A 129 10.59 18.74 9.74
N ARG A 130 11.19 18.18 10.78
CA ARG A 130 11.51 16.75 10.82
C ARG A 130 10.27 16.00 11.27
N VAL A 131 9.97 14.89 10.60
CA VAL A 131 8.82 14.04 10.97
C VAL A 131 8.91 13.60 12.43
N GLY A 132 10.10 13.17 12.89
CA GLY A 132 10.32 12.77 14.28
C GLY A 132 10.09 13.89 15.30
N ASP A 133 10.44 15.13 14.96
CA ASP A 133 10.20 16.28 15.85
C ASP A 133 8.69 16.58 15.94
N LEU A 134 7.95 16.49 14.83
CA LEU A 134 6.49 16.67 14.83
C LEU A 134 5.77 15.57 15.62
N LEU A 135 6.19 14.31 15.46
CA LEU A 135 5.63 13.20 16.23
C LEU A 135 5.81 13.42 17.74
N ALA A 136 6.96 13.94 18.17
CA ALA A 136 7.18 14.30 19.57
C ALA A 136 6.27 15.44 20.08
N GLN A 137 5.75 16.29 19.20
CA GLN A 137 4.79 17.35 19.55
C GLN A 137 3.35 16.86 19.69
N THR A 138 3.01 15.65 19.21
CA THR A 138 1.64 15.08 19.34
C THR A 138 1.22 14.84 20.80
N HIS A 139 2.18 14.88 21.74
CA HIS A 139 1.96 14.75 23.18
C HIS A 139 1.65 16.06 23.90
N LEU A 140 1.60 17.19 23.19
CA LEU A 140 1.17 18.48 23.76
C LEU A 140 -0.29 18.39 24.23
N LYS A 141 -0.60 19.01 25.36
CA LYS A 141 -1.98 19.03 25.89
C LYS A 141 -2.97 19.74 24.97
N LEU A 142 -2.49 20.60 24.08
CA LEU A 142 -3.28 21.30 23.08
C LEU A 142 -3.66 20.42 21.89
N VAL A 143 -3.00 19.29 21.69
CA VAL A 143 -3.34 18.34 20.62
C VAL A 143 -4.48 17.45 21.12
N PRO A 144 -5.63 17.39 20.40
CA PRO A 144 -6.72 16.50 20.78
C PRO A 144 -6.27 15.03 20.88
N ALA A 145 -6.79 14.29 21.86
CA ALA A 145 -6.36 12.92 22.12
C ALA A 145 -6.57 11.98 20.93
N ASP A 146 -7.66 12.16 20.20
CA ASP A 146 -7.99 11.37 19.01
C ASP A 146 -6.94 11.57 17.90
N VAL A 147 -6.53 12.82 17.69
CA VAL A 147 -5.45 13.18 16.75
C VAL A 147 -4.14 12.48 17.15
N GLY A 148 -3.74 12.59 18.43
CA GLY A 148 -2.56 11.91 18.94
C GLY A 148 -2.63 10.37 18.79
N SER A 149 -3.84 9.80 18.83
CA SER A 149 -4.04 8.36 18.68
C SER A 149 -3.83 7.88 17.25
N ASP A 150 -4.25 8.66 16.25
CA ASP A 150 -4.11 8.35 14.83
C ASP A 150 -2.64 8.38 14.39
N PHE A 151 -1.85 9.30 14.93
CA PHE A 151 -0.41 9.41 14.65
C PHE A 151 0.43 8.24 15.18
N ARG A 152 -0.12 7.35 16.04
CA ARG A 152 0.60 6.16 16.50
C ARG A 152 0.95 5.19 15.37
N GLN A 153 0.17 5.16 14.30
CA GLN A 153 0.46 4.33 13.12
C GLN A 153 1.70 4.82 12.36
N LEU A 154 2.11 6.07 12.58
CA LEU A 154 3.32 6.67 12.02
C LEU A 154 4.52 6.56 12.97
N ALA A 155 4.42 5.75 14.04
CA ALA A 155 5.54 5.49 14.92
C ALA A 155 6.73 4.91 14.15
N GLY A 156 7.89 5.56 14.24
CA GLY A 156 9.08 5.18 13.47
C GLY A 156 9.20 5.86 12.11
N ALA A 157 8.23 6.71 11.71
CA ALA A 157 8.36 7.51 10.52
C ALA A 157 9.50 8.55 10.66
N ALA A 158 10.24 8.73 9.58
CA ALA A 158 11.37 9.66 9.50
C ALA A 158 11.28 10.48 8.21
N GLY A 159 12.07 11.55 8.13
CA GLY A 159 12.15 12.39 6.93
C GLY A 159 11.99 13.88 7.23
N ARG A 160 11.75 14.65 6.17
CA ARG A 160 11.56 16.09 6.22
C ARG A 160 10.27 16.50 5.53
N LEU A 161 9.63 17.51 6.09
CA LEU A 161 8.43 18.14 5.57
C LEU A 161 8.67 19.64 5.47
N ASP A 162 8.43 20.24 4.30
CA ASP A 162 8.26 21.68 4.20
C ASP A 162 6.77 21.95 3.97
N ALA A 163 6.15 22.73 4.85
CA ALA A 163 4.71 22.91 4.89
C ALA A 163 4.34 24.39 4.94
N ASP A 164 3.24 24.72 4.27
CA ASP A 164 2.52 25.99 4.37
C ASP A 164 1.03 25.64 4.53
N LEU A 165 0.44 25.99 5.67
CA LEU A 165 -0.91 25.54 6.06
C LEU A 165 -1.73 26.70 6.61
N THR A 166 -3.01 26.69 6.26
CA THR A 166 -4.05 27.50 6.89
C THR A 166 -5.09 26.59 7.53
N VAL A 167 -5.25 26.73 8.85
CA VAL A 167 -6.22 25.98 9.64
C VAL A 167 -7.27 26.94 10.18
N VAL A 168 -8.53 26.57 10.06
CA VAL A 168 -9.68 27.37 10.49
C VAL A 168 -10.54 26.56 11.46
N TYR A 169 -11.09 27.24 12.44
CA TYR A 169 -12.09 26.74 13.36
C TYR A 169 -13.24 27.73 13.39
N GLU A 170 -14.47 27.24 13.29
CA GLU A 170 -15.69 28.03 13.42
C GLU A 170 -16.55 27.50 14.58
N PRO A 171 -17.34 28.37 15.22
CA PRO A 171 -18.17 27.98 16.36
C PRO A 171 -19.07 26.78 16.03
N GLY A 172 -19.20 25.86 16.98
CA GLY A 172 -19.96 24.62 16.84
C GLY A 172 -19.27 23.51 16.04
N TRP A 173 -18.05 23.71 15.55
CA TRP A 173 -17.27 22.62 14.95
C TRP A 173 -16.69 21.69 16.02
N HIS A 174 -16.65 20.38 15.72
CA HIS A 174 -16.03 19.40 16.60
C HIS A 174 -14.50 19.46 16.59
N PHE A 175 -13.91 19.83 15.44
CA PHE A 175 -12.46 19.93 15.24
C PHE A 175 -12.12 21.04 14.22
N PRO A 176 -10.93 21.66 14.34
CA PRO A 176 -10.42 22.59 13.33
C PRO A 176 -10.16 21.88 12.00
N LYS A 177 -10.40 22.58 10.88
CA LYS A 177 -10.22 22.05 9.52
C LYS A 177 -9.08 22.77 8.81
N ILE A 178 -8.38 22.06 7.94
CA ILE A 178 -7.42 22.68 7.03
C ILE A 178 -8.22 23.30 5.89
N GLU A 179 -8.11 24.62 5.72
CA GLU A 179 -8.75 25.34 4.63
C GLU A 179 -7.89 25.23 3.36
N ASN A 180 -6.61 25.59 3.46
CA ASN A 180 -5.65 25.54 2.37
C ASN A 180 -4.30 25.03 2.87
N GLY A 181 -3.55 24.34 2.02
CA GLY A 181 -2.26 23.82 2.41
C GLY A 181 -1.42 23.23 1.29
N MET A 182 -0.11 23.40 1.42
CA MET A 182 0.88 22.70 0.60
C MET A 182 1.90 22.05 1.55
N ILE A 183 2.01 20.73 1.46
CA ILE A 183 2.98 19.95 2.23
C ILE A 183 3.87 19.21 1.23
N THR A 184 5.17 19.44 1.32
CA THR A 184 6.17 18.70 0.54
C THR A 184 6.90 17.72 1.45
N PHE A 185 7.11 16.51 0.95
CA PHE A 185 7.75 15.40 1.66
C PHE A 185 9.09 15.14 1.00
N MET A 186 10.15 14.99 1.79
CA MET A 186 11.50 14.69 1.31
C MET A 186 12.16 13.63 2.16
N ASP A 187 12.69 12.59 1.50
CA ASP A 187 13.39 11.47 2.12
C ASP A 187 12.63 10.88 3.32
N CYS A 188 11.33 10.65 3.14
CA CYS A 188 10.45 10.15 4.17
C CYS A 188 10.42 8.62 4.17
N ALA A 189 10.55 8.01 5.36
CA ALA A 189 10.44 6.58 5.55
C ALA A 189 9.22 6.25 6.39
N LEU A 190 8.43 5.27 5.97
CA LEU A 190 7.33 4.70 6.73
C LEU A 190 7.56 3.20 6.91
N ASN A 191 7.56 2.77 8.16
CA ASN A 191 7.71 1.37 8.53
C ASN A 191 6.46 0.93 9.30
N ASP A 192 5.43 0.51 8.57
CA ASP A 192 4.19 -0.01 9.12
C ASP A 192 4.27 -1.54 9.20
N PRO A 193 4.05 -2.17 10.38
CA PRO A 193 4.12 -3.62 10.54
C PRO A 193 3.08 -4.39 9.71
N ASP A 194 1.98 -3.76 9.29
CA ASP A 194 0.96 -4.36 8.43
C ASP A 194 1.33 -4.32 6.94
N ILE A 195 2.38 -3.57 6.56
CA ILE A 195 2.85 -3.44 5.18
C ILE A 195 4.08 -4.33 4.98
N PRO A 196 4.07 -5.29 4.02
CA PRO A 196 5.14 -6.27 3.82
C PRO A 196 6.57 -5.74 3.67
N PHE A 197 6.71 -4.56 3.07
CA PHE A 197 8.00 -3.92 2.81
C PHE A 197 7.95 -2.47 3.25
N PRO A 198 9.09 -1.91 3.69
CA PRO A 198 9.15 -0.50 4.05
C PRO A 198 8.82 0.38 2.84
N ILE A 199 8.16 1.50 3.13
CA ILE A 199 7.86 2.52 2.13
C ILE A 199 8.88 3.65 2.29
N GLN A 200 9.56 3.99 1.21
CA GLN A 200 10.48 5.13 1.12
C GLN A 200 9.89 6.13 0.13
N ILE A 201 9.58 7.33 0.58
CA ILE A 201 9.12 8.44 -0.25
C ILE A 201 10.33 9.34 -0.45
N LYS A 202 10.87 9.35 -1.67
CA LYS A 202 12.00 10.21 -2.02
C LYS A 202 11.54 11.67 -2.07
N GLU A 203 10.43 11.91 -2.77
CA GLU A 203 9.80 13.22 -2.86
C GLU A 203 8.28 13.06 -2.97
N GLY A 204 7.52 13.99 -2.41
CA GLY A 204 6.09 14.06 -2.62
C GLY A 204 5.51 15.42 -2.30
N ALA A 205 4.27 15.64 -2.71
CA ALA A 205 3.50 16.83 -2.40
C ALA A 205 2.04 16.46 -2.11
N LEU A 206 1.45 17.15 -1.13
CA LEU A 206 0.04 17.14 -0.80
C LEU A 206 -0.46 18.58 -0.87
N THR A 207 -1.40 18.83 -1.78
CA THR A 207 -2.08 20.12 -1.94
C THR A 207 -3.51 19.99 -1.44
N ILE A 208 -3.92 20.93 -0.59
CA ILE A 208 -5.24 21.02 0.01
C ILE A 208 -5.80 22.38 -0.40
N ASP A 209 -6.94 22.36 -1.06
CA ASP A 209 -7.59 23.55 -1.60
C ASP A 209 -9.11 23.37 -1.51
N THR A 210 -9.85 24.42 -1.16
CA THR A 210 -11.31 24.35 -0.99
C THR A 210 -12.06 24.07 -2.29
N GLU A 211 -11.51 24.48 -3.45
CA GLU A 211 -12.11 24.28 -4.77
C GLU A 211 -11.64 22.96 -5.41
N ASN A 212 -10.35 22.64 -5.26
CA ASN A 212 -9.71 21.52 -5.95
C ASN A 212 -9.58 20.25 -5.09
N GLY A 213 -9.99 20.31 -3.81
CA GLY A 213 -9.93 19.19 -2.88
C GLY A 213 -8.51 18.88 -2.40
N LYS A 214 -8.27 17.61 -2.03
CA LYS A 214 -7.00 17.14 -1.47
C LYS A 214 -6.30 16.23 -2.46
N ASN A 215 -5.26 16.73 -3.12
CA ASN A 215 -4.54 15.99 -4.16
C ASN A 215 -3.10 15.71 -3.74
N PHE A 216 -2.57 14.56 -4.11
CA PHE A 216 -1.20 14.19 -3.79
C PHE A 216 -0.48 13.58 -4.98
N VAL A 217 0.84 13.74 -4.97
CA VAL A 217 1.78 13.06 -5.86
C VAL A 217 3.01 12.67 -5.06
N ALA A 218 3.59 11.50 -5.31
CA ALA A 218 4.84 11.09 -4.70
C ALA A 218 5.62 10.11 -5.58
N GLU A 219 6.94 10.15 -5.45
CA GLU A 219 7.90 9.20 -6.01
C GLU A 219 8.58 8.48 -4.85
N GLY A 220 8.74 7.16 -4.98
CA GLY A 220 9.34 6.36 -3.93
C GLY A 220 9.57 4.91 -4.28
N GLU A 221 9.82 4.13 -3.23
CA GLU A 221 10.08 2.70 -3.30
C GLU A 221 9.26 1.96 -2.24
N TRP A 222 8.76 0.78 -2.62
CA TRP A 222 8.18 -0.21 -1.71
C TRP A 222 9.03 -1.47 -1.81
N GLY A 223 9.89 -1.69 -0.83
CA GLY A 223 10.98 -2.65 -0.94
C GLY A 223 11.91 -2.30 -2.11
N LYS A 224 12.00 -3.18 -3.11
CA LYS A 224 12.79 -2.98 -4.34
C LYS A 224 11.95 -2.46 -5.51
N THR A 225 10.64 -2.31 -5.33
CA THR A 225 9.71 -1.82 -6.35
C THR A 225 9.71 -0.30 -6.37
N ARG A 226 10.05 0.31 -7.51
CA ARG A 226 9.94 1.77 -7.70
C ARG A 226 8.52 2.15 -8.07
N LEU A 227 8.03 3.25 -7.50
CA LEU A 227 6.64 3.68 -7.56
C LEU A 227 6.56 5.19 -7.81
N ASN A 228 5.70 5.56 -8.75
CA ASN A 228 5.12 6.90 -8.85
C ASN A 228 3.64 6.78 -8.50
N ILE A 229 3.18 7.56 -7.54
CA ILE A 229 1.79 7.57 -7.10
C ILE A 229 1.21 8.96 -7.23
N SER A 230 -0.03 9.05 -7.69
CA SER A 230 -0.81 10.29 -7.67
C SER A 230 -2.25 9.99 -7.31
N GLY A 231 -2.97 10.95 -6.76
CA GLY A 231 -4.33 10.67 -6.33
C GLY A 231 -4.98 11.80 -5.56
N ASN A 232 -6.13 11.47 -4.96
CA ASN A 232 -6.88 12.37 -4.11
C ASN A 232 -7.41 11.69 -2.86
N LEU A 233 -7.67 12.50 -1.84
CA LEU A 233 -8.25 12.09 -0.56
C LEU A 233 -9.62 12.72 -0.42
N GLY A 234 -10.56 11.97 0.17
CA GLY A 234 -11.89 12.45 0.48
C GLY A 234 -11.91 13.47 1.62
N ASP A 235 -13.10 14.04 1.87
CA ASP A 235 -13.26 15.11 2.84
C ASP A 235 -12.86 14.70 4.26
N ASN A 236 -13.16 13.46 4.63
CA ASN A 236 -12.87 12.88 5.94
C ASN A 236 -11.48 12.22 6.06
N TRP A 237 -10.60 12.34 5.05
CA TRP A 237 -9.27 11.71 5.02
C TRP A 237 -9.25 10.17 5.06
N GLN A 238 -10.42 9.52 5.10
CA GLN A 238 -10.54 8.07 5.23
C GLN A 238 -10.85 7.38 3.90
N THR A 239 -11.34 8.12 2.90
CA THR A 239 -11.62 7.68 1.54
C THR A 239 -10.64 8.33 0.56
N GLY A 240 -10.55 7.80 -0.66
CA GLY A 240 -9.67 8.38 -1.67
C GLY A 240 -9.45 7.48 -2.88
N LYS A 241 -8.70 8.00 -3.84
CA LYS A 241 -8.26 7.28 -5.05
C LYS A 241 -6.78 7.52 -5.27
N ALA A 242 -6.09 6.49 -5.74
CA ALA A 242 -4.68 6.55 -6.10
C ALA A 242 -4.46 5.85 -7.43
N HIS A 243 -3.59 6.41 -8.26
CA HIS A 243 -3.04 5.80 -9.45
C HIS A 243 -1.53 5.59 -9.24
N LEU A 244 -1.08 4.36 -9.45
CA LEU A 244 0.27 3.91 -9.23
C LEU A 244 0.85 3.47 -10.57
N VAL A 245 2.03 3.96 -10.89
CA VAL A 245 2.87 3.48 -11.98
C VAL A 245 4.13 2.92 -11.36
N ALA A 246 4.40 1.63 -11.59
CA ALA A 246 5.50 0.94 -10.93
C ALA A 246 6.34 0.10 -11.88
N MET A 247 7.56 -0.20 -11.41
CA MET A 247 8.40 -1.28 -11.92
C MET A 247 8.48 -2.35 -10.85
N ALA A 248 7.53 -3.29 -10.87
CA ALA A 248 7.33 -4.30 -9.84
C ALA A 248 8.47 -5.32 -9.81
N ASP A 249 9.09 -5.48 -8.64
CA ASP A 249 10.06 -6.53 -8.38
C ASP A 249 9.33 -7.83 -8.00
N MET A 250 8.94 -8.60 -9.02
CA MET A 250 8.17 -9.83 -8.84
C MET A 250 8.94 -10.92 -8.11
N ASP A 251 10.28 -10.89 -8.18
CA ASP A 251 11.13 -11.84 -7.45
C ASP A 251 11.06 -11.58 -5.94
N GLN A 252 11.18 -10.32 -5.52
CA GLN A 252 10.98 -9.94 -4.12
C GLN A 252 9.57 -10.30 -3.62
N LEU A 253 8.54 -10.05 -4.44
CA LEU A 253 7.16 -10.40 -4.09
C LEU A 253 6.98 -11.91 -3.96
N LEU A 254 7.55 -12.70 -4.88
CA LEU A 254 7.52 -14.15 -4.83
C LEU A 254 8.21 -14.67 -3.56
N GLY A 255 9.41 -14.18 -3.25
CA GLY A 255 10.15 -14.56 -2.05
C GLY A 255 9.42 -14.27 -0.75
N TYR A 256 8.66 -13.17 -0.68
CA TYR A 256 7.90 -12.82 0.52
C TYR A 256 6.61 -13.62 0.66
N PHE A 257 5.79 -13.71 -0.39
CA PHE A 257 4.46 -14.32 -0.30
C PHE A 257 4.50 -15.86 -0.47
N TYR A 258 5.47 -16.36 -1.22
CA TYR A 258 5.62 -17.79 -1.57
C TYR A 258 7.09 -18.24 -1.45
N PRO A 259 7.67 -18.22 -0.24
CA PRO A 259 9.07 -18.60 -0.03
C PRO A 259 9.38 -20.01 -0.53
N ASP A 260 8.43 -20.94 -0.40
CA ASP A 260 8.55 -22.32 -0.87
C ASP A 260 8.78 -22.41 -2.39
N LEU A 261 8.18 -21.48 -3.17
CA LEU A 261 8.33 -21.43 -4.63
C LEU A 261 9.57 -20.65 -5.07
N HIS A 262 10.00 -19.65 -4.29
CA HIS A 262 11.14 -18.79 -4.61
C HIS A 262 12.47 -19.55 -4.65
N GLY A 263 12.61 -20.61 -3.85
CA GLY A 263 13.79 -21.47 -3.88
C GLY A 263 14.04 -22.16 -5.23
N SER A 264 12.99 -22.36 -6.04
CA SER A 264 13.06 -23.05 -7.33
C SER A 264 12.64 -22.19 -8.52
N THR A 265 12.30 -20.91 -8.31
CA THR A 265 11.67 -20.05 -9.30
C THR A 265 12.16 -18.61 -9.16
N ILE A 266 12.68 -18.04 -10.24
CA ILE A 266 13.27 -16.69 -10.26
C ILE A 266 12.61 -15.84 -11.34
N PHE A 267 12.24 -14.61 -11.00
CA PHE A 267 11.89 -13.57 -11.97
C PHE A 267 13.12 -12.70 -12.26
N GLN A 268 13.59 -12.67 -13.51
CA GLN A 268 14.83 -11.94 -13.83
C GLN A 268 14.63 -10.43 -13.98
N ASN A 269 13.45 -10.00 -14.43
CA ASN A 269 13.19 -8.61 -14.79
C ASN A 269 12.10 -7.99 -13.92
N LYS A 270 12.21 -6.68 -13.67
CA LYS A 270 11.12 -5.89 -13.08
C LYS A 270 10.01 -5.69 -14.12
N ILE A 271 8.77 -5.78 -13.67
CA ILE A 271 7.59 -5.76 -14.54
C ILE A 271 6.90 -4.38 -14.45
N PRO A 272 6.78 -3.64 -15.56
CA PRO A 272 5.98 -2.42 -15.57
C PRO A 272 4.52 -2.72 -15.20
N CYS A 273 3.95 -1.94 -14.29
CA CYS A 273 2.54 -2.06 -13.95
C CYS A 273 1.87 -0.71 -13.68
N GLN A 274 0.58 -0.67 -13.97
CA GLN A 274 -0.29 0.46 -13.66
C GLN A 274 -1.44 -0.04 -12.81
N ILE A 275 -1.68 0.59 -11.67
CA ILE A 275 -2.70 0.17 -10.70
C ILE A 275 -3.47 1.38 -10.25
N SER A 276 -4.79 1.33 -10.36
CA SER A 276 -5.68 2.29 -9.73
C SER A 276 -6.33 1.64 -8.52
N ILE A 277 -6.24 2.31 -7.38
CA ILE A 277 -6.79 1.89 -6.10
C ILE A 277 -7.81 2.93 -5.67
N SER A 278 -8.92 2.48 -5.08
CA SER A 278 -9.92 3.36 -4.50
C SER A 278 -10.40 2.79 -3.18
N LYS A 279 -10.65 3.68 -2.22
CA LYS A 279 -11.20 3.34 -0.92
C LYS A 279 -12.49 4.11 -0.69
N SER A 280 -13.58 3.37 -0.53
CA SER A 280 -14.84 3.84 0.05
C SER A 280 -15.12 3.02 1.32
N ASP A 281 -16.07 2.10 1.30
CA ASP A 281 -16.33 1.14 2.39
C ASP A 281 -15.37 -0.07 2.33
N ALA A 282 -14.87 -0.36 1.14
CA ALA A 282 -13.87 -1.38 0.86
C ALA A 282 -12.77 -0.82 -0.05
N TRP A 283 -11.63 -1.51 -0.11
CA TRP A 283 -10.60 -1.22 -1.09
C TRP A 283 -10.94 -1.92 -2.39
N ASN A 284 -10.96 -1.18 -3.49
CA ASN A 284 -11.11 -1.72 -4.83
C ASN A 284 -9.88 -1.38 -5.65
N PHE A 285 -9.47 -2.30 -6.51
CA PHE A 285 -8.32 -2.10 -7.38
C PHE A 285 -8.63 -2.59 -8.80
N HIS A 286 -8.02 -1.93 -9.77
CA HIS A 286 -7.89 -2.42 -11.14
C HIS A 286 -6.54 -2.03 -11.69
N GLY A 287 -5.98 -2.83 -12.58
CA GLY A 287 -4.66 -2.55 -13.10
C GLY A 287 -4.28 -3.40 -14.29
N ALA A 288 -3.08 -3.13 -14.78
CA ALA A 288 -2.44 -3.83 -15.86
C ALA A 288 -0.97 -4.13 -15.53
N PHE A 289 -0.51 -5.32 -15.86
CA PHE A 289 0.91 -5.63 -16.00
C PHE A 289 1.27 -5.65 -17.48
N ASP A 290 2.31 -4.91 -17.86
CA ASP A 290 2.97 -5.11 -19.15
C ASP A 290 3.99 -6.23 -18.95
N LEU A 291 3.67 -7.39 -19.51
CA LEU A 291 4.49 -8.57 -19.32
C LEU A 291 5.53 -8.71 -20.43
N LYS A 292 5.63 -7.77 -21.37
CA LYS A 292 6.71 -7.78 -22.37
C LYS A 292 8.06 -7.94 -21.67
N GLN A 293 8.86 -8.88 -22.17
CA GLN A 293 10.18 -9.21 -21.61
C GLN A 293 10.14 -9.79 -20.18
N ALA A 294 8.96 -10.10 -19.62
CA ALA A 294 8.89 -10.84 -18.37
C ALA A 294 9.39 -12.26 -18.61
N TYR A 295 10.21 -12.70 -17.66
CA TYR A 295 11.01 -13.90 -17.79
C TYR A 295 10.99 -14.64 -16.47
N LEU A 296 10.60 -15.90 -16.53
CA LEU A 296 10.51 -16.80 -15.40
C LEU A 296 11.42 -18.00 -15.65
N GLU A 297 12.20 -18.36 -14.65
CA GLU A 297 13.11 -19.50 -14.76
C GLU A 297 13.05 -20.38 -13.52
N THR A 298 12.94 -21.68 -13.76
CA THR A 298 13.13 -22.73 -12.76
C THR A 298 14.38 -23.55 -13.10
N GLU A 299 14.70 -24.57 -12.33
CA GLU A 299 15.82 -25.47 -12.66
C GLU A 299 15.64 -26.13 -14.05
N SER A 300 14.48 -26.74 -14.30
CA SER A 300 14.24 -27.54 -15.51
C SER A 300 13.62 -26.74 -16.67
N VAL A 301 12.98 -25.61 -16.39
CA VAL A 301 12.17 -24.88 -17.38
C VAL A 301 12.52 -23.39 -17.40
N ARG A 302 12.53 -22.84 -18.60
CA ARG A 302 12.53 -21.40 -18.86
C ARG A 302 11.20 -21.06 -19.50
N VAL A 303 10.51 -20.08 -18.94
CA VAL A 303 9.25 -19.58 -19.49
C VAL A 303 9.49 -18.14 -19.93
N ASN A 304 9.27 -17.89 -21.21
CA ASN A 304 9.30 -16.55 -21.79
C ASN A 304 7.96 -16.27 -22.48
N PRO A 305 6.86 -16.09 -21.70
CA PRO A 305 5.51 -16.02 -22.26
C PRO A 305 5.23 -14.77 -23.10
N PHE A 306 6.17 -13.84 -23.23
CA PHE A 306 5.85 -12.47 -23.63
C PHE A 306 6.92 -11.85 -24.52
N ALA A 307 7.45 -12.66 -25.46
CA ALA A 307 8.57 -12.28 -26.31
C ALA A 307 8.33 -11.01 -27.17
N SER A 308 7.07 -10.59 -27.39
CA SER A 308 6.76 -9.34 -28.09
C SER A 308 5.46 -8.64 -27.67
N GLU A 309 4.42 -9.40 -27.27
CA GLU A 309 3.12 -8.86 -26.90
C GLU A 309 2.53 -9.65 -25.73
N GLY A 310 2.15 -8.97 -24.65
CA GLY A 310 1.61 -9.63 -23.46
C GLY A 310 1.09 -8.63 -22.45
N SER A 311 -0.18 -8.77 -22.06
CA SER A 311 -0.76 -7.96 -21.01
C SER A 311 -1.62 -8.79 -20.07
N VAL A 312 -1.55 -8.45 -18.80
CA VAL A 312 -2.49 -8.95 -17.79
C VAL A 312 -3.30 -7.79 -17.27
N LEU A 313 -4.61 -7.84 -17.49
CA LEU A 313 -5.57 -6.91 -16.89
C LEU A 313 -6.17 -7.57 -15.67
N PHE A 314 -6.24 -6.87 -14.55
CA PHE A 314 -6.79 -7.42 -13.32
C PHE A 314 -7.68 -6.43 -12.60
N SER A 315 -8.66 -6.95 -11.85
CA SER A 315 -9.50 -6.16 -10.96
C SER A 315 -9.99 -6.98 -9.77
N GLY A 316 -10.29 -6.30 -8.66
CA GLY A 316 -10.67 -6.96 -7.44
C GLY A 316 -10.94 -6.01 -6.28
N SER A 317 -11.07 -6.60 -5.11
CA SER A 317 -11.29 -5.88 -3.86
C SER A 317 -10.56 -6.52 -2.69
N ILE A 318 -10.24 -5.70 -1.69
CA ILE A 318 -9.61 -6.10 -0.44
C ILE A 318 -10.50 -5.63 0.70
N LEU A 319 -10.95 -6.58 1.51
CA LEU A 319 -11.48 -6.31 2.83
C LEU A 319 -10.33 -6.53 3.82
N PRO A 320 -9.75 -5.46 4.39
CA PRO A 320 -8.52 -5.55 5.17
C PRO A 320 -8.59 -6.62 6.26
N ARG A 321 -7.52 -7.41 6.39
CA ARG A 321 -7.37 -8.52 7.34
C ARG A 321 -8.40 -9.64 7.22
N LYS A 322 -9.36 -9.56 6.29
CA LYS A 322 -10.45 -10.54 6.13
C LYS A 322 -10.34 -11.30 4.83
N ARG A 323 -10.37 -10.61 3.68
CA ARG A 323 -10.51 -11.30 2.39
C ARG A 323 -9.89 -10.51 1.25
N PHE A 324 -9.17 -11.20 0.39
CA PHE A 324 -8.76 -10.72 -0.93
C PHE A 324 -9.65 -11.36 -1.99
N THR A 325 -10.19 -10.56 -2.91
CA THR A 325 -11.04 -11.05 -4.01
C THR A 325 -10.47 -10.56 -5.33
N LEU A 326 -10.23 -11.49 -6.25
CA LEU A 326 -9.86 -11.24 -7.63
C LEU A 326 -11.10 -11.46 -8.50
N ASN A 327 -11.73 -10.36 -8.93
CA ASN A 327 -12.96 -10.42 -9.72
C ASN A 327 -12.67 -10.94 -11.13
N ASN A 328 -11.58 -10.45 -11.73
CA ASN A 328 -11.12 -10.88 -13.03
C ASN A 328 -9.61 -10.64 -13.14
N LEU A 329 -8.90 -11.61 -13.69
CA LEU A 329 -7.56 -11.47 -14.25
C LEU A 329 -7.63 -12.05 -15.65
N GLN A 330 -7.45 -11.22 -16.65
CA GLN A 330 -7.39 -11.61 -18.05
C GLN A 330 -5.97 -11.49 -18.53
N CYS A 331 -5.39 -12.60 -18.95
CA CYS A 331 -4.09 -12.66 -19.59
C CYS A 331 -4.28 -12.82 -21.09
N ASN A 332 -3.68 -11.92 -21.87
CA ASN A 332 -3.63 -12.00 -23.34
C ASN A 332 -2.17 -12.20 -23.77
N LEU A 333 -1.94 -13.23 -24.57
CA LEU A 333 -0.63 -13.78 -24.93
C LEU A 333 -0.62 -14.11 -26.42
N GLY A 334 -0.22 -13.18 -27.29
CA GLY A 334 -0.32 -13.39 -28.74
C GLY A 334 -1.74 -13.80 -29.17
N LYS A 335 -1.93 -15.07 -29.58
CA LYS A 335 -3.23 -15.62 -29.99
C LYS A 335 -3.99 -16.33 -28.86
N SER A 336 -3.40 -16.39 -27.69
CA SER A 336 -3.91 -17.08 -26.52
C SER A 336 -4.52 -16.12 -25.52
N SER A 337 -5.54 -16.59 -24.81
CA SER A 337 -6.06 -15.89 -23.65
C SER A 337 -6.59 -16.85 -22.59
N PHE A 338 -6.44 -16.45 -21.34
CA PHE A 338 -7.09 -17.13 -20.23
C PHE A 338 -7.59 -16.10 -19.22
N THR A 339 -8.62 -16.51 -18.47
CA THR A 339 -9.15 -15.74 -17.36
C THR A 339 -9.00 -16.50 -16.06
N LEU A 340 -8.75 -15.75 -14.99
CA LEU A 340 -8.67 -16.24 -13.61
C LEU A 340 -9.57 -15.35 -12.75
N SER A 341 -10.35 -15.94 -11.85
CA SER A 341 -11.06 -15.22 -10.79
C SER A 341 -11.04 -16.05 -9.52
N GLY A 342 -11.21 -15.44 -8.36
CA GLY A 342 -11.10 -16.18 -7.10
C GLY A 342 -11.09 -15.31 -5.86
N ALA A 343 -10.92 -15.97 -4.72
CA ALA A 343 -10.73 -15.30 -3.45
C ALA A 343 -9.75 -16.07 -2.55
N TYR A 344 -9.16 -15.32 -1.63
CA TYR A 344 -8.22 -15.81 -0.65
C TYR A 344 -8.60 -15.25 0.74
N ASP A 345 -8.66 -16.15 1.72
CA ASP A 345 -8.90 -15.77 3.11
C ASP A 345 -7.62 -15.24 3.76
N LEU A 346 -7.67 -13.99 4.24
CA LEU A 346 -6.54 -13.33 4.89
C LEU A 346 -6.47 -13.62 6.41
N VAL A 347 -7.53 -14.16 7.02
CA VAL A 347 -7.56 -14.50 8.45
C VAL A 347 -6.81 -15.81 8.69
N GLY A 348 -7.26 -16.89 8.04
CA GLY A 348 -6.65 -18.21 8.18
C GLY A 348 -5.39 -18.42 7.34
N LYS A 349 -5.20 -17.58 6.30
CA LYS A 349 -4.13 -17.66 5.29
C LYS A 349 -3.96 -19.05 4.68
N ASP A 350 -5.06 -19.79 4.58
CA ASP A 350 -5.03 -21.22 4.24
C ASP A 350 -5.88 -21.54 3.01
N ALA A 351 -7.17 -21.18 3.05
CA ALA A 351 -8.11 -21.51 2.01
C ALA A 351 -8.05 -20.54 0.83
N PHE A 352 -7.97 -21.10 -0.38
CA PHE A 352 -8.08 -20.36 -1.63
C PHE A 352 -9.05 -21.04 -2.58
N ASN A 353 -9.83 -20.24 -3.29
CA ASN A 353 -10.65 -20.70 -4.39
C ASN A 353 -10.36 -19.90 -5.65
N PHE A 354 -10.26 -20.59 -6.77
CA PHE A 354 -10.06 -19.93 -8.04
C PHE A 354 -10.72 -20.68 -9.19
N ASN A 355 -11.09 -19.91 -10.21
CA ASN A 355 -11.64 -20.42 -11.46
C ASN A 355 -10.69 -20.00 -12.57
N VAL A 356 -10.22 -20.95 -13.36
CA VAL A 356 -9.44 -20.71 -14.58
C VAL A 356 -10.29 -21.11 -15.77
N SER A 357 -10.29 -20.29 -16.82
CA SER A 357 -10.87 -20.69 -18.09
C SER A 357 -10.04 -20.20 -19.26
N SER A 358 -9.91 -21.05 -20.29
CA SER A 358 -9.30 -20.68 -21.56
C SER A 358 -10.04 -21.38 -22.69
N LYS A 359 -10.36 -20.62 -23.74
CA LYS A 359 -10.91 -21.17 -24.99
C LYS A 359 -9.81 -21.76 -25.86
N LYS A 360 -8.62 -21.16 -25.82
CA LYS A 360 -7.43 -21.58 -26.55
C LYS A 360 -6.19 -20.96 -25.89
N LEU A 361 -5.32 -21.82 -25.38
CA LEU A 361 -4.02 -21.49 -24.82
C LEU A 361 -2.97 -22.29 -25.58
N ARG A 362 -2.20 -21.60 -26.40
CA ARG A 362 -1.09 -22.14 -27.18
C ARG A 362 0.14 -22.19 -26.29
N LEU A 363 0.76 -23.36 -26.14
CA LEU A 363 1.99 -23.48 -25.36
C LEU A 363 3.16 -22.71 -26.00
N GLU A 364 3.13 -22.48 -27.31
CA GLU A 364 4.12 -21.65 -27.99
C GLU A 364 4.02 -20.17 -27.55
N ASP A 365 2.81 -19.69 -27.29
CA ASP A 365 2.59 -18.32 -26.81
C ASP A 365 3.05 -18.18 -25.34
N LEU A 366 3.22 -19.28 -24.60
CA LEU A 366 3.83 -19.28 -23.27
C LEU A 366 5.38 -19.34 -23.30
N GLY A 367 5.97 -19.60 -24.47
CA GLY A 367 7.44 -19.63 -24.62
C GLY A 367 8.15 -20.58 -23.66
N ILE A 368 7.54 -21.73 -23.35
CA ILE A 368 8.08 -22.74 -22.44
C ILE A 368 9.22 -23.49 -23.15
N ARG A 369 10.43 -23.43 -22.59
CA ARG A 369 11.62 -24.16 -23.06
C ARG A 369 12.21 -25.00 -21.93
N TYR A 370 12.38 -26.29 -22.19
CA TYR A 370 12.99 -27.25 -21.28
C TYR A 370 14.51 -27.22 -21.47
N LYS A 371 15.25 -27.01 -20.38
CA LYS A 371 16.71 -26.77 -20.45
C LYS A 371 17.52 -28.02 -20.76
N LYS A 372 17.19 -29.16 -20.11
CA LYS A 372 17.95 -30.41 -20.22
C LYS A 372 17.95 -31.00 -21.64
N VAL A 373 16.82 -30.92 -22.34
CA VAL A 373 16.60 -31.57 -23.64
C VAL A 373 16.47 -30.59 -24.81
N ASP A 374 16.76 -29.32 -24.57
CA ASP A 374 16.55 -28.19 -25.49
C ASP A 374 15.25 -28.30 -26.31
N PHE A 375 14.13 -28.43 -25.60
CA PHE A 375 12.82 -28.69 -26.20
C PHE A 375 11.87 -27.52 -25.94
N THR A 376 11.11 -27.09 -26.94
CA THR A 376 10.08 -26.05 -26.79
C THR A 376 8.71 -26.69 -26.72
N ALA A 377 7.91 -26.32 -25.72
CA ALA A 377 6.55 -26.83 -25.61
C ALA A 377 5.67 -26.28 -26.73
N GLY A 378 4.75 -27.10 -27.23
CA GLY A 378 3.83 -26.72 -28.30
C GLY A 378 2.46 -27.36 -28.14
N GLY A 379 1.48 -26.87 -28.89
CA GLY A 379 0.11 -27.37 -28.90
C GLY A 379 -0.91 -26.50 -28.17
N ASP A 380 -2.16 -26.93 -28.21
CA ASP A 380 -3.33 -26.18 -27.74
C ASP A 380 -3.92 -26.80 -26.47
N LEU A 381 -4.14 -25.98 -25.46
CA LEU A 381 -4.94 -26.28 -24.28
C LEU A 381 -6.25 -25.49 -24.29
N ASN A 382 -7.34 -26.13 -23.88
CA ASN A 382 -8.58 -25.45 -23.53
C ASN A 382 -9.20 -26.10 -22.30
N GLY A 383 -9.97 -25.34 -21.54
CA GLY A 383 -10.58 -25.88 -20.33
C GLY A 383 -11.27 -24.84 -19.48
N LYS A 384 -12.03 -25.35 -18.52
CA LYS A 384 -12.65 -24.57 -17.47
C LYS A 384 -12.55 -25.38 -16.19
N ILE A 385 -11.84 -24.84 -15.21
CA ILE A 385 -11.55 -25.52 -13.95
C ILE A 385 -11.87 -24.59 -12.80
N SER A 386 -12.55 -25.12 -11.79
CA SER A 386 -12.72 -24.51 -10.47
C SER A 386 -11.92 -25.31 -9.46
N VAL A 387 -11.10 -24.63 -8.68
CA VAL A 387 -10.25 -25.23 -7.64
C VAL A 387 -10.62 -24.64 -6.30
N THR A 388 -10.78 -25.49 -5.30
CA THR A 388 -10.85 -25.14 -3.88
C THR A 388 -9.76 -25.90 -3.17
N ALA A 389 -8.83 -25.21 -2.52
CA ALA A 389 -7.66 -25.84 -1.90
C ALA A 389 -7.27 -25.19 -0.57
N SER A 390 -6.48 -25.93 0.21
CA SER A 390 -5.90 -25.51 1.49
C SER A 390 -4.38 -25.62 1.38
N ARG A 391 -3.66 -24.57 1.78
CA ARG A 391 -2.19 -24.57 1.79
C ARG A 391 -1.64 -25.55 2.83
N LYS A 392 -2.29 -25.65 3.99
CA LYS A 392 -1.92 -26.52 5.11
C LYS A 392 -2.30 -27.97 4.84
N ASN A 393 -3.39 -28.22 4.12
CA ASN A 393 -3.88 -29.55 3.79
C ASN A 393 -4.07 -29.72 2.26
N PRO A 394 -3.00 -29.82 1.46
CA PRO A 394 -3.10 -29.94 0.00
C PRO A 394 -3.93 -31.14 -0.48
N ALA A 395 -3.98 -32.22 0.31
CA ALA A 395 -4.82 -33.40 0.06
C ALA A 395 -6.33 -33.11 0.04
N GLN A 396 -6.78 -31.99 0.62
CA GLN A 396 -8.19 -31.57 0.60
C GLN A 396 -8.58 -30.78 -0.65
N THR A 397 -7.65 -30.66 -1.61
CA THR A 397 -7.91 -29.93 -2.85
C THR A 397 -9.09 -30.56 -3.59
N LYS A 398 -9.98 -29.73 -4.12
CA LYS A 398 -11.10 -30.15 -4.96
C LYS A 398 -11.02 -29.41 -6.28
N VAL A 399 -11.07 -30.16 -7.37
CA VAL A 399 -11.00 -29.68 -8.74
C VAL A 399 -12.28 -30.09 -9.44
N VAL A 400 -12.98 -29.14 -10.05
CA VAL A 400 -14.22 -29.40 -10.80
C VAL A 400 -14.11 -28.76 -12.18
N GLY A 401 -14.45 -29.52 -13.22
CA GLY A 401 -14.49 -28.99 -14.59
C GLY A 401 -13.86 -29.93 -15.60
N TYR A 402 -13.26 -29.38 -16.65
CA TYR A 402 -12.64 -30.16 -17.71
C TYR A 402 -11.41 -29.47 -18.30
N MET A 403 -10.54 -30.27 -18.90
CA MET A 403 -9.41 -29.80 -19.69
C MET A 403 -9.25 -30.68 -20.94
N LYS A 404 -8.92 -30.06 -22.07
CA LYS A 404 -8.58 -30.74 -23.32
C LYS A 404 -7.25 -30.24 -23.84
N GLY A 405 -6.44 -31.18 -24.30
CA GLY A 405 -5.18 -30.94 -24.97
C GLY A 405 -5.24 -31.43 -26.40
N LYS A 406 -4.62 -30.70 -27.34
CA LYS A 406 -4.48 -31.13 -28.73
C LYS A 406 -3.09 -30.79 -29.26
N ASN A 407 -2.49 -31.76 -29.95
CA ASN A 407 -1.16 -31.65 -30.55
C ASN A 407 -0.11 -31.15 -29.54
N LEU A 408 -0.26 -31.56 -28.28
CA LEU A 408 0.63 -31.14 -27.22
C LEU A 408 1.97 -31.83 -27.40
N SER A 409 3.01 -31.06 -27.13
CA SER A 409 4.36 -31.58 -27.05
C SER A 409 5.11 -30.91 -25.90
N PHE A 410 5.75 -31.71 -25.07
CA PHE A 410 6.42 -31.26 -23.86
C PHE A 410 7.43 -32.30 -23.38
N ALA A 411 8.41 -31.88 -22.59
CA ALA A 411 9.36 -32.78 -21.95
C ALA A 411 9.07 -32.92 -20.45
N THR A 412 9.50 -34.03 -19.87
CA THR A 412 9.42 -34.31 -18.44
C THR A 412 10.65 -35.12 -18.05
N GLU A 413 11.07 -35.04 -16.78
CA GLU A 413 12.19 -35.83 -16.27
C GLU A 413 11.82 -37.32 -16.09
N ALA A 414 10.52 -37.64 -16.10
CA ALA A 414 10.05 -39.01 -15.98
C ALA A 414 10.39 -39.88 -17.20
N PHE A 415 10.68 -39.28 -18.36
CA PHE A 415 10.97 -40.03 -19.58
C PHE A 415 12.17 -39.44 -20.34
N PRO A 416 12.99 -40.29 -21.00
CA PRO A 416 14.16 -39.83 -21.73
C PRO A 416 13.84 -39.03 -23.00
N TYR A 417 12.66 -39.24 -23.59
CA TYR A 417 12.23 -38.54 -24.80
C TYR A 417 11.07 -37.58 -24.51
N PRO A 418 10.98 -36.45 -25.25
CA PRO A 418 9.82 -35.58 -25.18
C PRO A 418 8.55 -36.31 -25.61
N ILE A 419 7.44 -36.00 -24.93
CA ILE A 419 6.11 -36.41 -25.33
C ILE A 419 5.68 -35.54 -26.52
N LYS A 420 5.15 -36.17 -27.56
CA LYS A 420 4.66 -35.55 -28.79
C LYS A 420 3.26 -36.03 -29.13
N ASP A 421 2.60 -35.31 -30.04
CA ASP A 421 1.27 -35.64 -30.57
C ASP A 421 0.24 -35.95 -29.48
N CYS A 422 0.39 -35.30 -28.32
CA CYS A 422 -0.43 -35.59 -27.16
C CYS A 422 -1.81 -34.93 -27.30
N TYR A 423 -2.84 -35.75 -27.16
CA TYR A 423 -4.24 -35.38 -27.16
C TYR A 423 -4.88 -35.94 -25.90
N PHE A 424 -5.64 -35.12 -25.19
CA PHE A 424 -6.38 -35.62 -24.03
C PHE A 424 -7.71 -34.92 -23.83
N HIS A 425 -8.60 -35.60 -23.13
CA HIS A 425 -9.79 -35.03 -22.54
C HIS A 425 -9.96 -35.55 -21.11
N LEU A 426 -9.82 -34.64 -20.15
CA LEU A 426 -9.92 -34.93 -18.73
C LEU A 426 -11.15 -34.23 -18.14
N LYS A 427 -11.88 -34.93 -17.28
CA LYS A 427 -12.95 -34.36 -16.45
C LYS A 427 -12.57 -34.49 -14.98
N PHE A 428 -12.78 -33.41 -14.23
CA PHE A 428 -12.48 -33.33 -12.81
C PHE A 428 -13.77 -33.23 -12.01
N ALA A 429 -13.89 -34.05 -10.96
CA ALA A 429 -15.04 -34.09 -10.08
C ALA A 429 -14.59 -34.21 -8.62
N GLY A 430 -14.29 -33.08 -8.00
CA GLY A 430 -13.80 -33.04 -6.62
C GLY A 430 -12.36 -33.55 -6.56
N ASN A 431 -12.16 -34.72 -5.98
CA ASN A 431 -10.85 -35.38 -5.84
C ASN A 431 -10.62 -36.47 -6.89
N ASP A 432 -11.51 -36.58 -7.88
CA ASP A 432 -11.47 -37.62 -8.91
C ASP A 432 -11.17 -37.02 -10.29
N VAL A 433 -10.46 -37.78 -11.12
CA VAL A 433 -10.09 -37.42 -12.49
C VAL A 433 -10.50 -38.55 -13.43
N LEU A 434 -11.41 -38.27 -14.35
CA LEU A 434 -11.77 -39.18 -15.44
C LEU A 434 -10.95 -38.85 -16.67
N ILE A 435 -10.26 -39.85 -17.21
CA ILE A 435 -9.56 -39.81 -18.49
C ILE A 435 -10.50 -40.38 -19.56
N ASP A 436 -11.29 -39.51 -20.19
CA ASP A 436 -12.13 -39.92 -21.33
C ASP A 436 -11.25 -40.49 -22.46
N THR A 437 -10.11 -39.85 -22.68
CA THR A 437 -9.10 -40.26 -23.66
C THR A 437 -7.79 -39.53 -23.38
N LEU A 438 -6.68 -40.22 -23.49
CA LEU A 438 -5.33 -39.68 -23.53
C LEU A 438 -4.55 -40.48 -24.58
N ALA A 439 -4.14 -39.84 -25.66
CA ALA A 439 -3.28 -40.43 -26.68
C ALA A 439 -1.99 -39.62 -26.74
N LEU A 440 -0.83 -40.27 -26.78
CA LEU A 440 0.45 -39.58 -26.86
C LEU A 440 1.49 -40.44 -27.56
N LYS A 441 2.57 -39.82 -28.00
CA LYS A 441 3.74 -40.49 -28.55
C LYS A 441 4.95 -40.18 -27.67
N LEU A 442 5.61 -41.23 -27.19
CA LEU A 442 6.87 -41.12 -26.45
C LEU A 442 7.96 -41.79 -27.29
N GLY A 443 8.92 -41.00 -27.79
CA GLY A 443 9.91 -41.50 -28.74
C GLY A 443 9.25 -42.06 -30.01
N LYS A 444 9.35 -43.37 -30.21
CA LYS A 444 8.69 -44.11 -31.30
C LYS A 444 7.37 -44.77 -30.88
N SER A 445 7.14 -44.93 -29.58
CA SER A 445 6.05 -45.69 -29.00
C SER A 445 4.76 -44.86 -28.87
N PRO A 446 3.66 -45.21 -29.57
CA PRO A 446 2.34 -44.61 -29.35
C PRO A 446 1.66 -45.24 -28.14
N PHE A 447 0.98 -44.41 -27.34
CA PHE A 447 0.19 -44.84 -26.19
C PHE A 447 -1.21 -44.28 -26.27
N GLN A 448 -2.19 -45.09 -25.88
CA GLN A 448 -3.57 -44.71 -25.64
C GLN A 448 -3.96 -45.14 -24.23
N LEU A 449 -4.54 -44.21 -23.48
CA LEU A 449 -4.94 -44.39 -22.10
C LEU A 449 -6.38 -43.95 -21.92
N THR A 450 -7.13 -44.74 -21.15
CA THR A 450 -8.46 -44.44 -20.65
C THR A 450 -8.56 -44.94 -19.22
N GLY A 451 -9.43 -44.33 -18.42
CA GLY A 451 -9.60 -44.76 -17.03
C GLY A 451 -9.94 -43.63 -16.08
N GLU A 452 -9.80 -43.89 -14.80
CA GLU A 452 -10.08 -42.92 -13.75
C GLU A 452 -9.06 -42.98 -12.61
N PHE A 453 -8.82 -41.83 -11.99
CA PHE A 453 -8.12 -41.70 -10.73
C PHE A 453 -9.07 -41.15 -9.67
N LYS A 454 -8.93 -41.65 -8.44
CA LYS A 454 -9.73 -41.28 -7.26
C LYS A 454 -8.83 -40.92 -6.09
N GLY A 455 -9.08 -39.75 -5.52
CA GLY A 455 -8.35 -39.22 -4.38
C GLY A 455 -6.93 -38.72 -4.70
N TRP A 456 -6.45 -37.78 -3.90
CA TRP A 456 -5.06 -37.29 -3.95
C TRP A 456 -4.13 -38.05 -3.00
N GLU A 457 -4.63 -38.44 -1.82
CA GLU A 457 -3.90 -39.28 -0.87
C GLU A 457 -4.07 -40.76 -1.20
N GLY A 458 -2.95 -41.42 -1.51
CA GLY A 458 -2.95 -42.84 -1.88
C GLY A 458 -3.80 -43.10 -3.13
N MET A 459 -3.63 -42.24 -4.14
CA MET A 459 -4.34 -42.24 -5.43
C MET A 459 -4.66 -43.65 -5.91
N ARG A 460 -5.96 -43.93 -6.10
CA ARG A 460 -6.47 -45.23 -6.55
C ARG A 460 -7.14 -45.06 -7.89
N GLY A 461 -7.29 -46.12 -8.66
CA GLY A 461 -7.96 -46.02 -9.94
C GLY A 461 -7.68 -47.20 -10.85
N ASP A 462 -8.44 -47.26 -11.92
CA ASP A 462 -8.30 -48.25 -12.97
C ASP A 462 -7.91 -47.51 -14.25
N ILE A 463 -6.72 -47.83 -14.77
CA ILE A 463 -6.20 -47.27 -16.02
C ILE A 463 -5.96 -48.42 -16.99
N THR A 464 -6.51 -48.28 -18.18
CA THR A 464 -6.16 -49.15 -19.31
C THR A 464 -5.13 -48.43 -20.15
N VAL A 465 -3.98 -49.07 -20.36
CA VAL A 465 -2.92 -48.58 -21.25
C VAL A 465 -2.82 -49.52 -22.44
N HIS A 466 -2.96 -48.96 -23.64
CA HIS A 466 -2.80 -49.66 -24.90
C HIS A 466 -1.66 -49.03 -25.70
N SER A 467 -0.81 -49.87 -26.29
CA SER A 467 0.26 -49.47 -27.19
C SER A 467 0.40 -50.51 -28.27
N GLU A 468 0.32 -50.09 -29.53
CA GLU A 468 0.49 -51.00 -30.68
C GLU A 468 1.97 -51.33 -30.92
N LEU A 469 2.88 -50.48 -30.44
CA LEU A 469 4.33 -50.64 -30.56
C LEU A 469 5.03 -50.07 -29.34
N LEU A 470 5.75 -50.91 -28.61
CA LEU A 470 6.49 -50.54 -27.41
C LEU A 470 8.00 -50.73 -27.60
N ASP A 471 8.75 -49.63 -27.63
CA ASP A 471 10.20 -49.64 -27.47
C ASP A 471 10.52 -49.30 -26.00
N LEU A 472 11.05 -50.26 -25.26
CA LEU A 472 11.36 -50.08 -23.84
C LEU A 472 12.41 -48.98 -23.60
N ASN A 473 13.25 -48.69 -24.58
CA ASN A 473 14.20 -47.59 -24.48
C ASN A 473 13.51 -46.22 -24.47
N ASP A 474 12.27 -46.14 -24.96
CA ASP A 474 11.48 -44.90 -24.89
C ASP A 474 11.00 -44.61 -23.46
N LEU A 475 10.89 -45.64 -22.61
CA LEU A 475 10.39 -45.54 -21.23
C LEU A 475 11.51 -45.47 -20.19
N ILE A 476 12.65 -46.10 -20.44
CA ILE A 476 13.72 -46.27 -19.45
C ILE A 476 14.82 -45.22 -19.70
N PRO A 477 15.11 -44.32 -18.74
CA PRO A 477 16.23 -43.39 -18.85
C PRO A 477 17.56 -44.14 -19.06
N PRO A 478 18.51 -43.62 -19.87
CA PRO A 478 19.79 -44.28 -20.13
C PRO A 478 20.56 -44.66 -18.85
N GLU A 479 20.52 -43.80 -17.83
CA GLU A 479 21.14 -44.01 -16.53
C GLU A 479 20.56 -45.22 -15.78
N MET A 480 19.25 -45.44 -15.94
CA MET A 480 18.56 -46.60 -15.36
C MET A 480 18.84 -47.86 -16.20
N ALA A 481 18.95 -47.72 -17.51
CA ALA A 481 19.31 -48.81 -18.42
C ALA A 481 20.74 -49.35 -18.17
N GLU A 482 21.67 -48.52 -17.71
CA GLU A 482 23.00 -48.99 -17.26
C GLU A 482 22.90 -49.77 -15.94
N LYS A 483 22.13 -49.29 -14.95
CA LYS A 483 21.86 -50.06 -13.71
C LYS A 483 21.20 -51.41 -13.98
N PHE A 484 20.26 -51.46 -14.94
CA PHE A 484 19.65 -52.71 -15.40
C PHE A 484 20.67 -53.68 -16.01
N LYS A 485 21.73 -53.19 -16.65
CA LYS A 485 22.82 -54.01 -17.23
C LYS A 485 23.82 -54.47 -16.18
N GLU A 486 24.04 -53.70 -15.13
CA GLU A 486 24.98 -54.01 -14.04
C GLU A 486 24.39 -54.95 -12.97
N GLY A 487 23.08 -55.19 -12.98
CA GLY A 487 22.41 -56.12 -12.07
C GLY A 487 22.30 -55.63 -10.63
N ASP A 488 22.54 -54.34 -10.40
CA ASP A 488 22.55 -53.73 -9.08
C ASP A 488 21.15 -53.21 -8.72
N PHE A 489 20.37 -54.06 -8.04
CA PHE A 489 19.01 -53.77 -7.58
C PHE A 489 18.94 -53.66 -6.05
N GLU A 490 19.82 -52.87 -5.42
CA GLU A 490 19.53 -52.44 -4.05
C GLU A 490 18.52 -51.28 -4.06
N SER A 491 17.25 -51.66 -3.84
CA SER A 491 16.06 -50.86 -3.45
C SER A 491 15.71 -49.60 -4.26
N VAL A 492 14.59 -49.68 -4.98
CA VAL A 492 13.81 -48.54 -5.54
C VAL A 492 12.87 -48.00 -4.47
#